data_AF-A0A1Z8STF7-F1
#
_entry.id   AF-A0A1Z8STF7-F1
#
_cell.length_a   1.000
_cell.length_b   1.000
_cell.length_c   1.000
_cell.angle_alpha   90.00
_cell.angle_beta   90.00
_cell.angle_gamma   90.00
#
_symmetry.space_group_name_H-M   'P 1'
#
loop_
_entity.id
_entity.type
_entity.pdbx_description
1 polymer ?
#
loop_
_entity_poly.entity_id
_entity_poly.type
_entity_poly.pdbx_seq_one_letter_code
_entity_poly.pdbx_strand_id
1 'polypeptide(L)'
;MSKWTCPINEQTKCSYCLIQFNFVNLTVIMKLLLSLMFLNLLMPNFGQERTENTFYGFSGQVMARVEGVLDLGVRVRVLRVNRVWKNNRVKKPNDLIQKSILIRARGNAEARNLQGAYLNGLRVGQTFPIEIRKSEENFWEILELNAEQIRVASARLETKRNALGRTSDGENNEASRALQRSNRSENSREENGAERTEVLNQLNRVKRENAELRSRVLKLESRLLRLENLMK
;
A
#
# COMPACT_ATOMS: atom_id res chain seq x y z
N MET A 1 -54.36 -62.91 -23.03
CA MET A 1 -53.21 -62.16 -23.57
C MET A 1 -52.91 -60.98 -22.65
N SER A 2 -51.64 -60.86 -22.26
CA SER A 2 -50.96 -59.68 -21.71
C SER A 2 -51.41 -59.10 -20.37
N LYS A 3 -50.77 -59.62 -19.30
CA LYS A 3 -50.58 -58.95 -18.01
C LYS A 3 -49.73 -57.69 -18.20
N TRP A 4 -50.15 -56.56 -17.62
CA TRP A 4 -49.29 -55.40 -17.38
C TRP A 4 -48.64 -55.56 -16.00
N THR A 5 -47.32 -55.53 -15.96
CA THR A 5 -46.51 -55.41 -14.74
C THR A 5 -45.68 -54.14 -14.83
N CYS A 6 -45.79 -53.28 -13.82
CA CYS A 6 -44.91 -52.13 -13.62
C CYS A 6 -43.50 -52.60 -13.19
N PRO A 7 -42.41 -52.10 -13.81
CA PRO A 7 -41.10 -52.21 -13.22
C PRO A 7 -40.82 -51.00 -12.32
N ILE A 8 -40.67 -51.33 -11.05
CA ILE A 8 -39.83 -50.68 -10.04
C ILE A 8 -38.51 -50.22 -10.69
N ASN A 9 -38.10 -48.95 -10.49
CA ASN A 9 -36.83 -48.57 -9.85
C ASN A 9 -36.47 -47.09 -10.16
N GLU A 10 -36.96 -46.18 -9.33
CA GLU A 10 -36.70 -44.72 -9.44
C GLU A 10 -35.81 -44.17 -8.32
N GLN A 11 -35.04 -45.03 -7.62
CA GLN A 11 -34.21 -44.60 -6.48
C GLN A 11 -32.69 -44.51 -6.76
N THR A 12 -32.20 -44.96 -7.90
CA THR A 12 -30.74 -44.97 -8.18
C THR A 12 -30.19 -43.73 -8.88
N LYS A 13 -31.03 -42.81 -9.37
CA LYS A 13 -30.56 -41.59 -10.06
C LYS A 13 -30.18 -40.42 -9.14
N CYS A 14 -30.51 -40.47 -7.84
CA CYS A 14 -30.26 -39.36 -6.93
C CYS A 14 -28.90 -39.41 -6.19
N SER A 15 -28.22 -40.56 -6.14
CA SER A 15 -26.92 -40.68 -5.43
C SER A 15 -25.70 -40.27 -6.26
N TYR A 16 -25.78 -40.31 -7.59
CA TYR A 16 -24.62 -39.98 -8.45
C TYR A 16 -24.35 -38.46 -8.56
N CYS A 17 -25.34 -37.59 -8.33
CA CYS A 17 -25.11 -36.13 -8.33
C CYS A 17 -24.47 -35.61 -7.04
N LEU A 18 -24.70 -36.24 -5.89
CA LEU A 18 -24.12 -35.80 -4.61
C LEU A 18 -22.64 -36.18 -4.45
N ILE A 19 -22.17 -37.23 -5.13
CA ILE A 19 -20.77 -37.65 -5.09
C ILE A 19 -19.89 -36.75 -5.99
N GLN A 20 -20.41 -36.27 -7.13
CA GLN A 20 -19.64 -35.37 -8.00
C GLN A 20 -19.46 -33.96 -7.43
N PHE A 21 -20.41 -33.46 -6.63
CA PHE A 21 -20.29 -32.12 -6.02
C PHE A 21 -19.19 -32.04 -4.95
N ASN A 22 -18.87 -33.16 -4.28
CA ASN A 22 -17.82 -33.21 -3.26
C ASN A 22 -16.39 -33.30 -3.85
N PHE A 23 -16.22 -33.91 -5.03
CA PHE A 23 -14.90 -34.06 -5.66
C PHE A 23 -14.36 -32.76 -6.30
N VAL A 24 -15.26 -31.92 -6.82
CA VAL A 24 -14.86 -30.62 -7.41
C VAL A 24 -14.39 -29.65 -6.32
N ASN A 25 -15.03 -29.65 -5.16
CA ASN A 25 -14.60 -28.82 -4.03
C ASN A 25 -13.25 -29.25 -3.47
N LEU A 26 -12.98 -30.55 -3.35
CA LEU A 26 -11.72 -31.05 -2.80
C LEU A 26 -10.51 -30.72 -3.69
N THR A 27 -10.67 -30.76 -5.02
CA THR A 27 -9.60 -30.41 -5.96
C THR A 27 -9.32 -28.90 -6.00
N VAL A 28 -10.34 -28.05 -5.85
CA VAL A 28 -10.15 -26.59 -5.72
C VAL A 28 -9.43 -26.25 -4.41
N ILE A 29 -9.84 -26.87 -3.30
CA ILE A 29 -9.21 -26.67 -1.99
C ILE A 29 -7.75 -27.17 -2.01
N MET A 30 -7.48 -28.32 -2.61
CA MET A 30 -6.10 -28.83 -2.75
C MET A 30 -5.24 -27.92 -3.63
N LYS A 31 -5.75 -27.38 -4.75
CA LYS A 31 -5.00 -26.40 -5.56
C LYS A 31 -4.74 -25.11 -4.79
N LEU A 32 -5.68 -24.64 -3.97
CA LEU A 32 -5.49 -23.45 -3.14
C LEU A 32 -4.43 -23.69 -2.06
N LEU A 33 -4.48 -24.84 -1.38
CA LEU A 33 -3.50 -25.23 -0.37
C LEU A 33 -2.11 -25.42 -0.97
N LEU A 34 -2.01 -26.05 -2.15
CA LEU A 34 -0.74 -26.18 -2.87
C LEU A 34 -0.19 -24.81 -3.27
N SER A 35 -1.05 -23.90 -3.75
CA SER A 35 -0.66 -22.53 -4.10
C SER A 35 -0.19 -21.73 -2.86
N LEU A 36 -0.87 -21.86 -1.73
CA LEU A 36 -0.45 -21.26 -0.45
C LEU A 36 0.87 -21.86 0.06
N MET A 37 1.10 -23.16 -0.12
CA MET A 37 2.37 -23.80 0.22
C MET A 37 3.51 -23.36 -0.69
N PHE A 38 3.26 -23.20 -2.00
CA PHE A 38 4.24 -22.64 -2.93
C PHE A 38 4.55 -21.16 -2.65
N LEU A 39 3.58 -20.38 -2.19
CA LEU A 39 3.81 -19.01 -1.74
C LEU A 39 4.73 -18.96 -0.51
N ASN A 40 4.58 -19.91 0.42
CA ASN A 40 5.44 -20.02 1.60
C ASN A 40 6.85 -20.55 1.27
N LEU A 41 7.02 -21.34 0.20
CA LEU A 41 8.34 -21.82 -0.23
C LEU A 41 9.16 -20.77 -1.01
N LEU A 42 8.49 -19.81 -1.68
CA LEU A 42 9.14 -18.72 -2.43
C LEU A 42 9.38 -17.45 -1.60
N MET A 43 8.82 -17.39 -0.40
CA MET A 43 9.14 -16.35 0.58
C MET A 43 10.21 -16.92 1.51
N PRO A 44 11.52 -16.71 1.25
CA PRO A 44 12.54 -17.11 2.20
C PRO A 44 12.18 -16.49 3.54
N ASN A 45 12.06 -17.35 4.56
CA ASN A 45 11.88 -17.02 5.98
C ASN A 45 12.06 -15.53 6.20
N PHE A 46 10.94 -14.81 6.39
CA PHE A 46 10.91 -13.47 6.95
C PHE A 46 11.41 -13.59 8.39
N GLY A 47 12.71 -13.88 8.50
CA GLY A 47 13.46 -13.94 9.71
C GLY A 47 13.41 -12.54 10.28
N GLN A 48 12.53 -12.38 11.24
CA GLN A 48 12.64 -11.36 12.26
C GLN A 48 14.05 -11.50 12.83
N GLU A 49 14.96 -10.70 12.31
CA GLU A 49 16.38 -10.79 12.57
C GLU A 49 16.57 -10.50 14.06
N ARG A 50 16.82 -11.55 14.87
CA ARG A 50 17.19 -11.46 16.29
C ARG A 50 18.61 -10.86 16.45
N THR A 51 18.87 -9.72 15.84
CA THR A 51 20.11 -8.94 15.93
C THR A 51 19.90 -7.63 16.70
N GLU A 52 18.80 -7.54 17.47
CA GLU A 52 18.13 -6.27 17.75
C GLU A 52 18.96 -5.24 18.54
N ASN A 53 19.99 -5.61 19.32
CA ASN A 53 20.75 -4.64 20.11
C ASN A 53 22.22 -4.42 19.71
N THR A 54 22.78 -5.15 18.76
CA THR A 54 24.24 -5.10 18.50
C THR A 54 24.69 -3.78 17.84
N PHE A 55 23.79 -3.13 17.10
CA PHE A 55 24.10 -1.91 16.33
C PHE A 55 23.45 -0.64 16.89
N TYR A 56 22.97 -0.69 18.13
CA TYR A 56 22.37 0.48 18.77
C TYR A 56 23.34 1.68 18.77
N GLY A 57 22.83 2.85 18.40
CA GLY A 57 23.62 4.07 18.29
C GLY A 57 24.57 4.12 17.09
N PHE A 58 24.37 3.25 16.08
CA PHE A 58 25.04 3.40 14.79
C PHE A 58 24.63 4.73 14.15
N SER A 59 25.59 5.46 13.61
CA SER A 59 25.35 6.69 12.85
C SER A 59 26.43 6.87 11.80
N GLY A 60 26.06 6.88 10.51
CA GLY A 60 27.03 6.96 9.43
C GLY A 60 26.42 6.91 8.03
N GLN A 61 27.30 7.00 7.03
CA GLN A 61 26.96 6.83 5.63
C GLN A 61 27.34 5.42 5.17
N VAL A 62 26.40 4.75 4.50
CA VAL A 62 26.59 3.40 3.94
C VAL A 62 26.29 3.38 2.44
N MET A 63 26.89 2.43 1.73
CA MET A 63 26.45 2.01 0.40
C MET A 63 25.51 0.83 0.56
N ALA A 64 24.28 0.96 0.06
CA ALA A 64 23.24 -0.05 0.22
C ALA A 64 22.68 -0.50 -1.13
N ARG A 65 22.27 -1.77 -1.21
CA ARG A 65 21.53 -2.34 -2.34
C ARG A 65 20.10 -2.64 -1.92
N VAL A 66 19.12 -2.20 -2.72
CA VAL A 66 17.71 -2.50 -2.47
C VAL A 66 17.44 -4.00 -2.64
N GLU A 67 16.87 -4.62 -1.61
CA GLU A 67 16.36 -6.00 -1.67
C GLU A 67 14.84 -6.03 -1.86
N GLY A 68 14.11 -5.06 -1.29
CA GLY A 68 12.66 -4.98 -1.41
C GLY A 68 12.10 -3.63 -0.97
N VAL A 69 10.99 -3.22 -1.58
CA VAL A 69 10.23 -2.01 -1.20
C VAL A 69 9.00 -2.45 -0.42
N LEU A 70 8.78 -1.86 0.76
CA LEU A 70 7.70 -2.18 1.68
C LEU A 70 6.91 -0.91 2.00
N ASP A 71 5.68 -1.05 2.50
CA ASP A 71 4.80 0.12 2.77
C ASP A 71 5.40 1.09 3.80
N LEU A 72 6.19 0.58 4.74
CA LEU A 72 6.79 1.35 5.84
C LEU A 72 8.25 1.74 5.61
N GLY A 73 8.84 1.39 4.46
CA GLY A 73 10.26 1.66 4.18
C GLY A 73 10.87 0.76 3.13
N VAL A 74 12.20 0.73 3.06
CA VAL A 74 12.92 -0.07 2.06
C VAL A 74 13.86 -1.05 2.77
N ARG A 75 13.75 -2.33 2.43
CA ARG A 75 14.70 -3.35 2.86
C ARG A 75 15.93 -3.27 1.96
N VAL A 76 17.09 -3.11 2.58
CA VAL A 76 18.36 -2.98 1.87
C VAL A 76 19.42 -3.88 2.48
N ARG A 77 20.34 -4.35 1.64
CA ARG A 77 21.59 -4.99 2.06
C ARG A 77 22.69 -3.95 2.12
N VAL A 78 23.37 -3.84 3.25
CA VAL A 78 24.53 -2.96 3.38
C VAL A 78 25.72 -3.60 2.67
N LEU A 79 26.27 -2.94 1.66
CA LEU A 79 27.43 -3.42 0.92
C LEU A 79 28.74 -2.93 1.54
N ARG A 80 28.75 -1.68 2.01
CA ARG A 80 29.93 -1.02 2.56
C ARG A 80 29.50 0.06 3.55
N VAL A 81 30.29 0.25 4.60
CA VAL A 81 30.23 1.45 5.44
C VAL A 81 31.24 2.46 4.88
N ASN A 82 30.76 3.59 4.37
CA ASN A 82 31.60 4.60 3.73
C ASN A 82 32.23 5.54 4.78
N ARG A 83 31.42 5.98 5.74
CA ARG A 83 31.83 6.94 6.77
C ARG A 83 31.03 6.70 8.04
N VAL A 84 31.68 6.92 9.19
CA VAL A 84 31.07 6.82 10.52
C VAL A 84 31.14 8.19 11.19
N TRP A 85 30.06 8.61 11.84
CA TRP A 85 29.99 9.92 12.50
C TRP A 85 30.66 9.93 13.87
N LYS A 86 31.13 11.11 14.31
CA LYS A 86 31.91 11.27 15.56
C LYS A 86 31.19 10.74 16.82
N ASN A 87 29.86 10.78 16.83
CA ASN A 87 29.01 10.35 17.95
C ASN A 87 28.48 8.92 17.80
N ASN A 88 29.06 8.11 16.92
CA ASN A 88 28.68 6.71 16.73
C ASN A 88 29.08 5.87 17.96
N ARG A 89 28.10 5.17 18.56
CA ARG A 89 28.31 4.36 19.78
C ARG A 89 28.69 2.90 19.50
N VAL A 90 28.62 2.47 18.25
CA VAL A 90 28.89 1.08 17.84
C VAL A 90 30.39 0.81 17.79
N LYS A 91 30.86 -0.21 18.54
CA LYS A 91 32.27 -0.60 18.58
C LYS A 91 32.80 -1.15 17.25
N LYS A 92 31.97 -1.90 16.52
CA LYS A 92 32.34 -2.56 15.25
C LYS A 92 31.34 -2.20 14.14
N PRO A 93 31.41 -0.99 13.57
CA PRO A 93 30.47 -0.56 12.53
C PRO A 93 30.54 -1.42 11.26
N ASN A 94 31.70 -2.00 10.96
CA ASN A 94 31.90 -2.86 9.77
C ASN A 94 31.15 -4.19 9.85
N ASP A 95 30.73 -4.66 11.02
CA ASP A 95 29.92 -5.88 11.17
C ASP A 95 28.51 -5.72 10.56
N LEU A 96 28.12 -4.49 10.21
CA LEU A 96 26.90 -4.17 9.48
C LEU A 96 26.96 -4.60 8.00
N ILE A 97 28.15 -4.81 7.45
CA ILE A 97 28.34 -5.22 6.05
C ILE A 97 27.67 -6.59 5.81
N GLN A 98 27.03 -6.73 4.64
CA GLN A 98 26.18 -7.87 4.23
C GLN A 98 24.90 -8.08 5.06
N LYS A 99 24.59 -7.23 6.05
CA LYS A 99 23.33 -7.30 6.81
C LYS A 99 22.17 -6.70 6.02
N SER A 100 20.99 -7.31 6.16
CA SER A 100 19.73 -6.84 5.60
C SER A 100 18.99 -6.00 6.63
N ILE A 101 18.77 -4.72 6.35
CA ILE A 101 18.14 -3.78 7.28
C ILE A 101 16.92 -3.12 6.64
N LEU A 102 15.94 -2.75 7.46
CA LEU A 102 14.76 -2.00 7.04
C LEU A 102 14.94 -0.51 7.35
N ILE A 103 15.15 0.32 6.32
CA ILE A 103 15.30 1.77 6.45
C ILE A 103 13.94 2.45 6.34
N ARG A 104 13.67 3.38 7.27
CA ARG A 104 12.45 4.19 7.34
C ARG A 104 12.74 5.68 7.29
N ALA A 105 11.75 6.45 6.86
CA ALA A 105 11.78 7.91 6.94
C ALA A 105 11.63 8.39 8.40
N ARG A 106 12.20 9.54 8.73
CA ARG A 106 12.26 10.14 10.06
C ARG A 106 12.04 11.66 9.97
N GLY A 107 11.64 12.25 11.09
CA GLY A 107 11.62 13.71 11.28
C GLY A 107 10.20 14.27 11.25
N ASN A 108 10.10 15.58 11.00
CA ASN A 108 8.81 16.25 10.85
C ASN A 108 8.07 15.78 9.58
N ALA A 109 6.83 16.23 9.38
CA ALA A 109 6.01 15.81 8.25
C ALA A 109 6.67 16.10 6.88
N GLU A 110 7.32 17.25 6.73
CA GLU A 110 8.01 17.63 5.49
C GLU A 110 9.20 16.71 5.19
N ALA A 111 10.07 16.49 6.18
CA ALA A 111 11.21 15.59 6.05
C ALA A 111 10.76 14.17 5.72
N ARG A 112 9.72 13.66 6.40
CA ARG A 112 9.16 12.33 6.11
C ARG A 112 8.58 12.23 4.70
N ASN A 113 7.90 13.28 4.22
CA ASN A 113 7.36 13.31 2.85
C ASN A 113 8.48 13.28 1.81
N LEU A 114 9.53 14.08 2.01
CA LEU A 114 10.68 14.14 1.10
C LEU A 114 11.44 12.81 1.09
N GLN A 115 11.76 12.28 2.27
CA GLN A 115 12.42 10.98 2.43
C GLN A 115 11.59 9.83 1.87
N GLY A 116 10.28 9.83 2.11
CA GLY A 116 9.36 8.86 1.54
C GLY A 116 9.34 8.91 0.01
N ALA A 117 9.28 10.11 -0.59
CA ALA A 117 9.34 10.28 -2.04
C ALA A 117 10.68 9.80 -2.65
N TYR A 118 11.79 9.97 -1.92
CA TYR A 118 13.08 9.42 -2.31
C TYR A 118 13.03 7.88 -2.31
N LEU A 119 12.66 7.28 -1.18
CA LEU A 119 12.61 5.83 -0.98
C LEU A 119 11.68 5.13 -1.97
N ASN A 120 10.48 5.69 -2.22
CA ASN A 120 9.44 5.07 -3.05
C ASN A 120 9.82 4.93 -4.52
N GLY A 121 10.78 5.69 -5.02
CA GLY A 121 11.25 5.52 -6.39
C GLY A 121 12.61 4.82 -6.49
N LEU A 122 13.05 4.15 -5.43
CA LEU A 122 14.15 3.19 -5.52
C LEU A 122 13.65 1.88 -6.14
N ARG A 123 14.50 1.21 -6.91
CA ARG A 123 14.19 -0.08 -7.56
C ARG A 123 14.97 -1.22 -6.92
N VAL A 124 14.38 -2.42 -6.88
CA VAL A 124 15.09 -3.63 -6.43
C VAL A 124 16.38 -3.82 -7.23
N GLY A 125 17.48 -4.15 -6.55
CA GLY A 125 18.82 -4.27 -7.13
C GLY A 125 19.57 -2.94 -7.27
N GLN A 126 18.91 -1.79 -7.16
CA GLN A 126 19.57 -0.48 -7.20
C GLN A 126 20.53 -0.32 -6.04
N THR A 127 21.72 0.21 -6.32
CA THR A 127 22.73 0.53 -5.31
C THR A 127 22.82 2.05 -5.14
N PHE A 128 22.88 2.52 -3.89
CA PHE A 128 22.89 3.95 -3.60
C PHE A 128 23.57 4.24 -2.24
N PRO A 129 24.22 5.41 -2.10
CA PRO A 129 24.72 5.86 -0.81
C PRO A 129 23.56 6.41 0.04
N ILE A 130 23.57 6.18 1.34
CA ILE A 130 22.57 6.76 2.25
C ILE A 130 23.13 6.95 3.65
N GLU A 131 22.72 8.04 4.29
CA GLU A 131 23.05 8.32 5.69
C GLU A 131 21.96 7.77 6.59
N ILE A 132 22.36 6.87 7.49
CA ILE A 132 21.44 6.15 8.36
C ILE A 132 21.88 6.22 9.81
N ARG A 133 20.88 6.07 10.68
CA ARG A 133 21.06 5.91 12.12
C ARG A 133 20.24 4.72 12.62
N LYS A 134 20.76 3.96 13.57
CA LYS A 134 19.96 3.00 14.35
C LYS A 134 19.35 3.75 15.54
N SER A 135 18.04 3.94 15.53
CA SER A 135 17.28 4.58 16.61
C SER A 135 17.21 3.69 17.86
N GLU A 136 16.81 4.29 18.98
CA GLU A 136 16.65 3.58 20.25
C GLU A 136 15.45 2.63 20.24
N GLU A 137 14.46 2.92 19.41
CA GLU A 137 13.27 2.09 19.17
C GLU A 137 13.56 0.91 18.21
N ASN A 138 14.83 0.55 18.03
CA ASN A 138 15.27 -0.53 17.17
C ASN A 138 14.91 -0.36 15.67
N PHE A 139 14.72 0.86 15.18
CA PHE A 139 14.52 1.12 13.75
C PHE A 139 15.75 1.70 13.07
N TRP A 140 15.96 1.38 11.80
CA TRP A 140 16.93 2.08 10.97
C TRP A 140 16.24 3.26 10.29
N GLU A 141 16.79 4.44 10.48
CA GLU A 141 16.20 5.70 10.04
C GLU A 141 17.15 6.42 9.10
N ILE A 142 16.61 7.13 8.12
CA ILE A 142 17.38 8.09 7.34
C ILE A 142 17.79 9.23 8.26
N LEU A 143 19.08 9.53 8.28
CA LEU A 143 19.60 10.70 8.98
C LEU A 143 19.38 11.95 8.13
N GLU A 144 19.89 11.92 6.90
CA GLU A 144 19.82 13.03 5.95
C GLU A 144 19.86 12.50 4.51
N LEU A 145 19.28 13.27 3.59
CA LEU A 145 19.43 13.07 2.16
C LEU A 145 20.46 14.06 1.63
N ASN A 146 21.37 13.62 0.76
CA ASN A 146 22.27 14.53 0.09
C ASN A 146 21.52 15.39 -0.97
N ALA A 147 22.18 16.43 -1.48
CA ALA A 147 21.59 17.38 -2.42
C ALA A 147 20.97 16.72 -3.67
N GLU A 148 21.62 15.70 -4.22
CA GLU A 148 21.11 14.99 -5.41
C GLU A 148 19.87 14.16 -5.06
N GLN A 149 19.86 13.50 -3.90
CA GLN A 149 18.71 12.76 -3.40
C GLN A 149 17.51 13.67 -3.12
N ILE A 150 17.77 14.84 -2.54
CA ILE A 150 16.76 15.90 -2.34
C ILE A 150 16.19 16.34 -3.68
N ARG A 151 17.04 16.64 -4.66
CA ARG A 151 16.62 17.06 -6.00
C ARG A 151 15.69 16.03 -6.66
N VAL A 152 16.06 14.76 -6.60
CA VAL A 152 15.24 13.65 -7.14
C VAL A 152 13.92 13.51 -6.38
N ALA A 153 13.94 13.60 -5.05
CA ALA A 153 12.74 13.50 -4.22
C ALA A 153 11.75 14.64 -4.48
N SER A 154 12.25 15.89 -4.56
CA SER A 154 11.45 17.07 -4.84
C SER A 154 10.81 17.00 -6.23
N ALA A 155 11.55 16.59 -7.26
CA ALA A 155 11.01 16.43 -8.61
C ALA A 155 9.85 15.41 -8.66
N ARG A 156 9.94 14.33 -7.87
CA ARG A 156 8.86 13.33 -7.75
C ARG A 156 7.64 13.88 -7.02
N LEU A 157 7.84 14.62 -5.94
CA LEU A 157 6.74 15.27 -5.22
C LEU A 157 6.01 16.26 -6.13
N GLU A 158 6.76 17.05 -6.89
CA GLU A 158 6.19 18.02 -7.84
C GLU A 158 5.40 17.32 -8.95
N THR A 159 5.96 16.25 -9.51
CA THR A 159 5.25 15.42 -10.50
C THR A 159 3.94 14.85 -9.92
N LYS A 160 3.98 14.35 -8.67
CA LYS A 160 2.80 13.83 -7.98
C LYS A 160 1.75 14.92 -7.72
N ARG A 161 2.17 16.12 -7.31
CA ARG A 161 1.29 17.28 -7.14
C ARG A 161 0.63 17.69 -8.45
N ASN A 162 1.40 17.76 -9.53
CA ASN A 162 0.88 18.11 -10.86
C ASN A 162 -0.09 17.05 -11.41
N ALA A 163 0.16 15.76 -11.15
CA ALA A 163 -0.78 14.70 -11.50
C ALA A 163 -2.11 14.85 -10.74
N LEU A 164 -2.06 15.13 -9.43
CA LEU A 164 -3.25 15.33 -8.59
C LEU A 164 -4.05 16.59 -8.96
N GLY A 165 -3.37 17.69 -9.29
CA GLY A 165 -4.02 18.93 -9.76
C GLY A 165 -4.70 18.75 -11.12
N ARG A 166 -4.09 17.99 -12.03
CA ARG A 166 -4.70 17.67 -13.34
C ARG A 166 -5.94 16.79 -13.22
N THR A 167 -5.99 15.88 -12.25
CA THR A 167 -7.20 15.08 -12.02
C THR A 167 -8.37 15.93 -11.49
N SER A 168 -8.11 16.91 -10.62
CA SER A 168 -9.18 17.81 -10.15
C SER A 168 -9.71 18.74 -11.24
N ASP A 169 -8.84 19.22 -12.13
CA ASP A 169 -9.25 20.08 -13.25
C ASP A 169 -9.90 19.27 -14.38
N GLY A 170 -9.49 18.01 -14.56
CA GLY A 170 -10.11 17.06 -15.49
C GLY A 170 -11.53 16.67 -15.06
N GLU A 171 -11.73 16.31 -13.78
CA GLU A 171 -13.06 16.00 -13.23
C GLU A 171 -14.00 17.21 -13.32
N ASN A 172 -13.51 18.42 -13.05
CA ASN A 172 -14.31 19.64 -13.17
C ASN A 172 -14.66 19.95 -14.64
N ASN A 173 -13.72 19.79 -15.57
CA ASN A 173 -13.98 20.02 -16.99
C ASN A 173 -14.87 18.93 -17.62
N GLU A 174 -14.79 17.69 -17.17
CA GLU A 174 -15.64 16.59 -17.62
C GLU A 174 -17.04 16.71 -17.04
N ALA A 175 -17.18 17.10 -15.76
CA ALA A 175 -18.46 17.47 -15.17
C ALA A 175 -19.10 18.68 -15.88
N SER A 176 -18.33 19.73 -16.21
CA SER A 176 -18.81 20.89 -16.96
C SER A 176 -19.16 20.57 -18.42
N ARG A 177 -18.38 19.71 -19.10
CA ARG A 177 -18.71 19.23 -20.46
C ARG A 177 -19.90 18.29 -20.47
N ALA A 178 -20.07 17.46 -19.43
CA ALA A 178 -21.27 16.65 -19.25
C ALA A 178 -22.50 17.53 -19.00
N LEU A 179 -22.37 18.61 -18.22
CA LEU A 179 -23.43 19.60 -18.01
C LEU A 179 -23.80 20.33 -19.32
N GLN A 180 -22.81 20.76 -20.11
CA GLN A 180 -23.03 21.38 -21.42
C GLN A 180 -23.62 20.41 -22.46
N ARG A 181 -23.25 19.13 -22.42
CA ARG A 181 -23.89 18.09 -23.25
C ARG A 181 -25.33 17.83 -22.83
N SER A 182 -25.63 17.85 -21.53
CA SER A 182 -27.00 17.75 -20.99
C SER A 182 -27.88 18.92 -21.45
N ASN A 183 -27.35 20.15 -21.44
CA ASN A 183 -28.07 21.34 -21.88
C ASN A 183 -28.25 21.42 -23.41
N ARG A 184 -27.43 20.71 -24.19
CA ARG A 184 -27.56 20.64 -25.66
C ARG A 184 -28.44 19.48 -26.12
N SER A 185 -28.64 18.45 -25.31
CA SER A 185 -29.56 17.34 -25.58
C SER A 185 -30.99 17.56 -25.07
N GLU A 186 -31.24 18.57 -24.23
CA GLU A 186 -32.58 18.90 -23.71
C GLU A 186 -33.54 19.53 -24.75
N ASN A 187 -33.12 19.69 -26.01
CA ASN A 187 -34.01 20.05 -27.11
C ASN A 187 -34.48 18.86 -27.96
N SER A 188 -34.21 17.62 -27.55
CA SER A 188 -34.80 16.46 -28.22
C SER A 188 -34.97 15.29 -27.27
N ARG A 189 -36.23 14.85 -27.14
CA ARG A 189 -36.75 13.68 -26.42
C ARG A 189 -37.06 13.88 -24.94
N GLU A 190 -38.32 14.23 -24.71
CA GLU A 190 -39.16 13.62 -23.69
C GLU A 190 -39.06 12.08 -23.80
N GLU A 191 -38.35 11.45 -22.89
CA GLU A 191 -38.66 10.13 -22.30
C GLU A 191 -37.65 9.87 -21.17
N ASN A 192 -38.16 9.51 -19.98
CA ASN A 192 -37.43 9.10 -18.74
C ASN A 192 -37.12 10.20 -17.69
N GLY A 193 -38.12 11.01 -17.32
CA GLY A 193 -38.03 11.99 -16.23
C GLY A 193 -37.91 11.42 -14.79
N ALA A 194 -38.31 10.16 -14.56
CA ALA A 194 -38.32 9.55 -13.22
C ALA A 194 -36.93 9.03 -12.77
N GLU A 195 -36.16 8.45 -13.68
CA GLU A 195 -34.83 7.90 -13.36
C GLU A 195 -33.81 9.02 -13.09
N ARG A 196 -33.92 10.15 -13.81
CA ARG A 196 -33.07 11.32 -13.63
C ARG A 196 -33.27 12.00 -12.28
N THR A 197 -34.51 12.03 -11.77
CA THR A 197 -34.82 12.59 -10.44
C THR A 197 -34.28 11.69 -9.31
N GLU A 198 -34.32 10.37 -9.49
CA GLU A 198 -33.75 9.43 -8.53
C GLU A 198 -32.22 9.55 -8.44
N VAL A 199 -31.52 9.59 -9.58
CA VAL A 199 -30.06 9.78 -9.63
C VAL A 199 -29.65 11.10 -8.98
N LEU A 200 -30.42 12.18 -9.20
CA LEU A 200 -30.15 13.49 -8.59
C LEU A 200 -30.30 13.45 -7.06
N ASN A 201 -31.32 12.75 -6.56
CA ASN A 201 -31.55 12.57 -5.13
C ASN A 201 -30.45 11.75 -4.47
N GLN A 202 -30.01 10.67 -5.12
CA GLN A 202 -28.88 9.85 -4.66
C GLN A 202 -27.59 10.67 -4.60
N LEU A 203 -27.30 11.47 -5.63
CA LEU A 203 -26.12 12.34 -5.66
C LEU A 203 -26.12 13.37 -4.53
N ASN A 204 -27.26 14.01 -4.28
CA ASN A 204 -27.41 14.98 -3.20
C ASN A 204 -27.31 14.35 -1.81
N ARG A 205 -27.67 13.08 -1.67
CA ARG A 205 -27.45 12.31 -0.45
C ARG A 205 -25.97 12.04 -0.23
N VAL A 206 -25.27 11.52 -1.24
CA VAL A 206 -23.82 11.23 -1.17
C VAL A 206 -23.01 12.50 -0.87
N LYS A 207 -23.38 13.65 -1.46
CA LYS A 207 -22.73 14.94 -1.15
C LYS A 207 -22.86 15.33 0.32
N ARG A 208 -24.03 15.12 0.94
CA ARG A 208 -24.25 15.39 2.36
C ARG A 208 -23.45 14.44 3.25
N GLU A 209 -23.46 13.15 2.94
CA GLU A 209 -22.69 12.14 3.68
C GLU A 209 -21.17 12.43 3.60
N ASN A 210 -20.67 12.82 2.43
CA ASN A 210 -19.25 13.16 2.26
C ASN A 210 -18.86 14.43 3.04
N ALA A 211 -19.74 15.44 3.08
CA ALA A 211 -19.52 16.63 3.90
C ALA A 211 -19.50 16.30 5.41
N GLU A 212 -20.37 15.41 5.86
CA GLU A 212 -20.39 14.93 7.25
C GLU A 212 -19.11 14.16 7.61
N LEU A 213 -18.66 13.25 6.73
CA LEU A 213 -17.42 12.50 6.94
C LEU A 213 -16.21 13.43 7.05
N ARG A 214 -16.10 14.45 6.19
CA ARG A 214 -15.03 15.47 6.28
C ARG A 214 -15.04 16.20 7.62
N SER A 215 -16.22 16.57 8.13
CA SER A 215 -16.35 17.18 9.45
C SER A 215 -15.88 16.26 10.58
N ARG A 216 -16.22 14.96 10.51
CA ARG A 216 -15.79 13.96 11.50
C ARG A 216 -14.29 13.75 11.48
N VAL A 217 -13.67 13.70 10.30
CA VAL A 217 -12.21 13.58 10.15
C VAL A 217 -11.49 14.76 10.80
N LEU A 218 -11.91 16.00 10.50
CA LEU A 218 -11.33 17.21 11.10
C LEU A 218 -11.44 17.20 12.65
N LYS A 219 -12.57 16.71 13.17
CA LYS A 219 -12.77 16.56 14.61
C LYS A 219 -11.84 15.51 15.23
N LEU A 220 -11.58 14.41 14.53
CA LEU A 220 -10.64 13.38 14.98
C LEU A 220 -9.19 13.88 14.94
N GLU A 221 -8.79 14.57 13.87
CA GLU A 221 -7.47 15.19 13.75
C GLU A 221 -7.21 16.18 14.89
N SER A 222 -8.20 17.02 15.22
CA SER A 222 -8.11 17.95 16.34
C SER A 222 -7.94 17.23 17.69
N ARG A 223 -8.57 16.06 17.88
CA ARG A 223 -8.42 15.26 19.11
C ARG A 223 -7.05 14.59 19.18
N LEU A 224 -6.56 14.05 18.06
CA LEU A 224 -5.23 13.47 17.94
C LEU A 224 -4.15 14.49 18.33
N LEU A 225 -4.25 15.70 17.79
CA LEU A 225 -3.30 16.78 18.10
C LEU A 225 -3.29 17.15 19.59
N ARG A 226 -4.46 17.15 20.26
CA ARG A 226 -4.54 17.37 21.71
C ARG A 226 -3.88 16.25 22.51
N LEU A 227 -4.07 14.99 22.11
CA LEU A 227 -3.43 13.84 22.77
C LEU A 227 -1.92 13.87 22.58
N GLU A 228 -1.43 14.19 21.38
CA GLU A 228 0.01 14.35 21.11
C GLU A 228 0.65 15.44 21.98
N ASN A 229 -0.08 16.51 22.29
CA ASN A 229 0.41 17.57 23.17
C ASN A 229 0.37 17.21 24.66
N LEU A 230 -0.53 16.30 25.08
CA LEU A 230 -0.60 15.81 26.47
C LEU A 230 0.45 14.73 26.78
N MET A 231 1.00 14.09 25.75
CA MET A 231 2.04 13.06 25.88
C MET A 231 3.47 13.60 25.86
N LYS A 232 3.65 14.92 25.72
CA LYS A 232 4.94 15.61 25.78
C LYS A 232 5.11 16.29 27.13
#